data_AF-A0A8H7T6R9-F1
#
_entry.id   AF-A0A8H7T6R9-F1
#
_cell.length_a   1.000
_cell.length_b   1.000
_cell.length_c   1.000
_cell.angle_alpha   90.00
_cell.angle_beta   90.00
_cell.angle_gamma   90.00
#
_symmetry.space_group_name_H-M   'P 1'
#
loop_
_entity.id
_entity.type
_entity.pdbx_description
1 polymer ?
#
loop_
_entity_poly.entity_id
_entity_poly.type
_entity_poly.pdbx_seq_one_letter_code
_entity_poly.pdbx_strand_id
1 'polypeptide(L)'
;MSYYYGSSSFAASVWQPAYDDEPSYDYDESDSDEFSPQGSAESSEEEDSEDQSESEDEGPSDADSSSGSHTLYILVFMQPFPGYHWSIYLHPPGDTMGESHDVALLLDSHTWERKTRLIDFITDDRLVWDTGMTAERYLERTEIGDVEDVEEFERVMEDTPVPEGVGPDENCQAWVWNVIRNAVDEGVIGEEALARLRTVRSV
;
A
#
# COMPACT_ATOMS: atom_id res chain seq x y z
N MET A 1 56.52 -24.25 23.42
CA MET A 1 55.50 -23.46 22.70
C MET A 1 54.23 -23.53 23.50
N SER A 2 53.91 -22.47 24.22
CA SER A 2 52.80 -22.40 25.18
C SER A 2 51.62 -21.68 24.54
N TYR A 3 50.43 -22.26 24.63
CA TYR A 3 49.18 -21.70 24.13
C TYR A 3 48.58 -20.76 25.20
N TYR A 4 48.32 -19.50 24.84
CA TYR A 4 47.52 -18.58 25.64
C TYR A 4 46.08 -18.58 25.11
N TYR A 5 45.13 -19.06 25.92
CA TYR A 5 43.70 -18.81 25.74
C TYR A 5 43.35 -17.51 26.48
N GLY A 6 42.96 -16.48 25.73
CA GLY A 6 42.39 -15.25 26.28
C GLY A 6 40.86 -15.33 26.20
N SER A 7 40.22 -15.56 27.33
CA SER A 7 38.76 -15.44 27.50
C SER A 7 38.39 -13.96 27.64
N SER A 8 37.67 -13.42 26.66
CA SER A 8 37.01 -12.11 26.79
C SER A 8 35.56 -12.33 27.18
N SER A 9 35.23 -12.02 28.42
CA SER A 9 33.88 -11.92 28.97
C SER A 9 33.27 -10.58 28.56
N PHE A 10 32.26 -10.59 27.70
CA PHE A 10 31.41 -9.43 27.45
C PHE A 10 30.25 -9.44 28.45
N ALA A 11 30.19 -8.42 29.29
CA ALA A 11 29.04 -8.13 30.14
C ALA A 11 27.91 -7.58 29.26
N ALA A 12 26.78 -8.30 29.20
CA ALA A 12 25.54 -7.80 28.63
C ALA A 12 24.88 -6.86 29.66
N SER A 13 24.91 -5.57 29.40
CA SER A 13 24.06 -4.60 30.11
C SER A 13 22.62 -4.78 29.63
N VAL A 14 21.79 -5.34 30.49
CA VAL A 14 20.35 -5.48 30.29
C VAL A 14 19.72 -4.08 30.35
N TRP A 15 19.25 -3.58 29.21
CA TRP A 15 18.34 -2.44 29.15
C TRP A 15 16.96 -2.90 29.60
N GLN A 16 16.44 -2.31 30.69
CA GLN A 16 15.02 -2.41 31.04
C GLN A 16 14.37 -1.06 30.72
N PRO A 17 13.31 -1.00 29.90
CA PRO A 17 12.55 0.22 29.73
C PRO A 17 11.76 0.51 31.02
N ALA A 18 11.88 1.74 31.50
CA ALA A 18 11.00 2.29 32.52
C ALA A 18 9.62 2.49 31.90
N TYR A 19 8.62 1.80 32.45
CA TYR A 19 7.22 2.11 32.18
C TYR A 19 6.86 3.30 33.07
N ASP A 20 6.79 4.49 32.47
CA ASP A 20 6.22 5.68 33.08
C ASP A 20 4.68 5.62 33.02
N ASP A 21 4.09 6.05 34.14
CA ASP A 21 2.67 6.27 34.44
C ASP A 21 1.72 6.46 33.23
N GLU A 22 0.73 5.57 33.12
CA GLU A 22 -0.46 5.83 32.31
C GLU A 22 -1.42 6.78 33.06
N PRO A 23 -1.93 7.84 32.42
CA PRO A 23 -2.97 8.67 33.02
C PRO A 23 -4.30 7.89 33.08
N SER A 24 -4.86 7.78 34.29
CA SER A 24 -6.21 7.27 34.50
C SER A 24 -7.24 8.31 34.02
N TYR A 25 -7.95 8.00 32.94
CA TYR A 25 -9.09 8.78 32.50
C TYR A 25 -10.35 8.30 33.22
N ASP A 26 -10.92 9.15 34.07
CA ASP A 26 -12.26 8.98 34.60
C ASP A 26 -13.26 9.22 33.46
N TYR A 27 -13.90 8.15 32.98
CA TYR A 27 -15.01 8.23 32.05
C TYR A 27 -16.27 8.69 32.80
N ASP A 28 -16.74 9.89 32.46
CA ASP A 28 -18.03 10.44 32.90
C ASP A 28 -19.14 9.84 32.02
N GLU A 29 -19.93 8.93 32.58
CA GLU A 29 -21.16 8.42 31.98
C GLU A 29 -22.27 9.46 32.16
N SER A 30 -22.46 10.32 31.17
CA SER A 30 -23.60 11.24 31.12
C SER A 30 -24.32 11.18 29.76
N ASP A 31 -25.55 10.67 29.86
CA ASP A 31 -26.74 10.96 29.06
C ASP A 31 -26.86 10.46 27.61
N SER A 32 -27.58 9.34 27.55
CA SER A 32 -28.58 8.96 26.57
C SER A 32 -29.38 10.13 25.97
N ASP A 33 -29.45 10.18 24.63
CA ASP A 33 -30.59 10.74 23.92
C ASP A 33 -31.00 9.83 22.75
N GLU A 34 -32.10 9.11 23.00
CA GLU A 34 -32.87 8.32 22.06
C GLU A 34 -33.67 9.26 21.15
N PHE A 35 -33.22 9.44 19.90
CA PHE A 35 -33.97 10.22 18.91
C PHE A 35 -34.46 9.31 17.78
N SER A 36 -35.76 9.02 17.81
CA SER A 36 -36.53 8.61 16.63
C SER A 36 -37.82 9.41 16.63
N PRO A 37 -38.19 10.04 15.51
CA PRO A 37 -39.46 9.62 14.94
C PRO A 37 -39.52 9.59 13.41
N GLN A 38 -40.51 8.80 13.01
CA GLN A 38 -41.01 8.47 11.68
C GLN A 38 -41.52 9.70 10.89
N GLY A 39 -41.46 9.60 9.56
CA GLY A 39 -42.18 10.48 8.64
C GLY A 39 -42.52 9.74 7.34
N SER A 40 -43.80 9.46 7.15
CA SER A 40 -44.42 8.71 6.06
C SER A 40 -44.53 9.50 4.75
N ALA A 41 -44.57 8.76 3.63
CA ALA A 41 -45.31 8.99 2.36
C ALA A 41 -44.97 10.29 1.59
N GLU A 42 -45.04 10.40 0.26
CA GLU A 42 -46.13 10.06 -0.65
C GLU A 42 -45.60 9.89 -2.09
N SER A 43 -46.32 9.09 -2.89
CA SER A 43 -46.15 8.91 -4.32
C SER A 43 -46.48 10.16 -5.13
N SER A 44 -45.82 10.33 -6.27
CA SER A 44 -46.47 10.83 -7.48
C SER A 44 -45.72 10.33 -8.72
N GLU A 45 -46.42 9.49 -9.45
CA GLU A 45 -46.23 9.11 -10.85
C GLU A 45 -46.33 10.38 -11.70
N GLU A 46 -45.40 10.64 -12.63
CA GLU A 46 -45.72 11.29 -13.91
C GLU A 46 -44.81 10.73 -15.01
N GLU A 47 -45.43 10.62 -16.18
CA GLU A 47 -45.03 9.91 -17.37
C GLU A 47 -44.08 10.73 -18.26
N ASP A 48 -43.60 10.05 -19.30
CA ASP A 48 -43.42 10.59 -20.66
C ASP A 48 -42.13 11.37 -20.97
N SER A 49 -41.20 10.73 -21.67
CA SER A 49 -41.06 10.94 -23.12
C SER A 49 -39.85 10.18 -23.67
N GLU A 50 -40.11 9.46 -24.76
CA GLU A 50 -39.11 8.97 -25.68
C GLU A 50 -38.42 10.16 -26.35
N ASP A 51 -37.08 10.21 -26.34
CA ASP A 51 -36.34 10.91 -27.38
C ASP A 51 -35.12 10.09 -27.80
N GLN A 52 -35.20 9.64 -29.05
CA GLN A 52 -34.13 9.00 -29.79
C GLN A 52 -33.18 10.09 -30.27
N SER A 53 -31.98 10.15 -29.70
CA SER A 53 -30.87 10.86 -30.32
C SER A 53 -29.83 9.83 -30.76
N GLU A 54 -29.92 9.50 -32.05
CA GLU A 54 -28.87 8.84 -32.82
C GLU A 54 -27.63 9.73 -32.93
N SER A 55 -26.47 9.07 -33.03
CA SER A 55 -25.15 9.57 -33.44
C SER A 55 -24.49 10.54 -32.43
N GLU A 56 -23.22 10.36 -32.05
CA GLU A 56 -22.09 10.08 -32.93
C GLU A 56 -21.13 9.04 -32.34
N ASP A 57 -20.75 8.13 -33.23
CA ASP A 57 -19.61 7.23 -33.18
C ASP A 57 -18.34 8.08 -32.98
N GLU A 58 -18.00 8.36 -31.72
CA GLU A 58 -16.63 8.68 -31.34
C GLU A 58 -15.94 7.33 -31.17
N GLY A 59 -15.16 6.98 -32.20
CA GLY A 59 -14.51 5.70 -32.36
C GLY A 59 -13.71 5.28 -31.13
N PRO A 60 -13.26 4.01 -31.08
CA PRO A 60 -12.36 3.57 -30.01
C PRO A 60 -11.22 4.58 -29.96
N SER A 61 -11.17 5.35 -28.87
CA SER A 61 -9.92 5.94 -28.45
C SER A 61 -9.07 4.70 -28.23
N ASP A 62 -8.15 4.48 -29.15
CA ASP A 62 -6.96 3.71 -28.88
C ASP A 62 -6.32 4.41 -27.67
N ALA A 63 -6.81 4.06 -26.48
CA ALA A 63 -6.02 4.11 -25.29
C ALA A 63 -4.79 3.34 -25.71
N ASP A 64 -3.70 4.07 -25.90
CA ASP A 64 -2.36 3.53 -25.90
C ASP A 64 -2.25 2.74 -24.58
N SER A 65 -2.75 1.51 -24.58
CA SER A 65 -2.28 0.43 -23.74
C SER A 65 -0.81 0.43 -24.04
N SER A 66 -0.07 1.12 -23.18
CA SER A 66 1.38 1.25 -23.17
C SER A 66 1.92 -0.17 -23.25
N SER A 67 2.11 -0.65 -24.48
CA SER A 67 2.42 -2.06 -24.79
C SER A 67 3.89 -2.40 -24.50
N GLY A 68 4.51 -1.62 -23.62
CA GLY A 68 5.86 -1.87 -23.15
C GLY A 68 5.81 -2.42 -21.74
N SER A 69 6.73 -3.35 -21.50
CA SER A 69 6.94 -3.93 -20.19
C SER A 69 7.20 -2.84 -19.15
N HIS A 70 6.52 -2.93 -18.02
CA HIS A 70 6.71 -2.04 -16.89
C HIS A 70 7.74 -2.65 -15.94
N THR A 71 8.59 -1.82 -15.35
CA THR A 71 9.50 -2.30 -14.31
C THR A 71 8.83 -2.17 -12.95
N LEU A 72 8.77 -3.28 -12.22
CA LEU A 72 8.21 -3.39 -10.89
C LEU A 72 9.25 -3.04 -9.83
N TYR A 73 8.92 -2.06 -8.99
CA TYR A 73 9.72 -1.67 -7.83
C TYR A 73 8.93 -1.83 -6.55
N ILE A 74 9.61 -2.14 -5.45
CA ILE A 74 9.09 -1.86 -4.10
C ILE A 74 9.68 -0.56 -3.61
N LEU A 75 8.80 0.38 -3.26
CA LEU A 75 9.16 1.64 -2.62
C LEU A 75 9.04 1.48 -1.11
N VAL A 76 10.05 1.98 -0.39
CA VAL A 76 10.08 1.94 1.08
C VAL A 76 10.00 3.34 1.64
N PHE A 77 9.04 3.55 2.54
CA PHE A 77 8.80 4.81 3.23
C PHE A 77 8.94 4.64 4.74
N MET A 78 9.18 5.75 5.44
CA MET A 78 9.03 5.83 6.88
C MET A 78 7.77 6.63 7.20
N GLN A 79 6.77 5.97 7.79
CA GLN A 79 5.56 6.63 8.25
C GLN A 79 5.71 7.11 9.70
N PRO A 80 5.03 8.21 10.11
CA PRO A 80 5.10 8.71 11.48
C PRO A 80 4.67 7.69 12.53
N PHE A 81 3.84 6.71 12.17
CA PHE A 81 3.45 5.58 13.02
C PHE A 81 2.65 4.56 12.17
N PRO A 82 2.96 3.25 12.16
CA PRO A 82 4.16 2.59 12.69
C PRO A 82 5.03 1.96 11.58
N GLY A 83 6.33 2.25 11.64
CA GLY A 83 7.36 1.47 10.93
C GLY A 83 7.60 1.84 9.46
N TYR A 84 8.17 0.87 8.74
CA TYR A 84 8.40 0.99 7.31
C TYR A 84 7.13 0.64 6.55
N HIS A 85 6.81 1.46 5.55
CA HIS A 85 5.69 1.23 4.66
C HIS A 85 6.22 0.80 3.29
N TRP A 86 5.66 -0.28 2.74
CA TRP A 86 6.01 -0.77 1.41
C TRP A 86 4.88 -0.46 0.44
N SER A 87 5.24 0.02 -0.74
CA SER A 87 4.34 0.18 -1.87
C SER A 87 4.88 -0.53 -3.10
N ILE A 88 3.98 -1.06 -3.92
CA ILE A 88 4.26 -1.59 -5.24
C ILE A 88 4.20 -0.45 -6.24
N TYR A 89 5.30 -0.21 -6.95
CA TYR A 89 5.37 0.81 -7.99
C TYR A 89 5.57 0.16 -9.36
N LEU A 90 4.65 0.44 -10.27
CA LEU A 90 4.72 0.04 -11.67
C LEU A 90 5.27 1.21 -12.48
N HIS A 91 6.54 1.11 -12.84
CA HIS A 91 7.20 2.14 -13.64
C HIS A 91 7.00 1.84 -15.14
N PRO A 92 6.21 2.65 -15.87
CA PRO A 92 6.08 2.49 -17.30
C PRO A 92 7.41 2.73 -18.02
N PRO A 93 7.55 2.20 -19.25
CA PRO A 93 8.71 2.48 -20.08
C PRO A 93 8.79 3.97 -20.46
N GLY A 94 9.97 4.55 -20.27
CA GLY A 94 10.25 5.96 -20.59
C GLY A 94 10.16 6.88 -19.36
N ASP A 95 10.27 8.19 -19.58
CA ASP A 95 10.17 9.20 -18.52
C ASP A 95 8.70 9.60 -18.26
N THR A 96 7.83 8.60 -18.04
CA THR A 96 6.39 8.79 -17.79
C THR A 96 6.02 8.51 -16.33
N MET A 97 4.89 9.08 -15.91
CA MET A 97 4.35 8.90 -14.56
C MET A 97 3.89 7.46 -14.37
N GLY A 98 4.11 6.89 -13.17
CA GLY A 98 3.68 5.54 -12.85
C GLY A 98 2.76 5.51 -11.63
N GLU A 99 2.19 4.34 -11.34
CA GLU A 99 1.28 4.16 -10.22
C GLU A 99 1.93 3.41 -9.06
N SER A 100 1.65 3.89 -7.84
CA SER A 100 2.06 3.27 -6.59
C SER A 100 0.83 2.73 -5.87
N HIS A 101 0.85 1.45 -5.54
CA HIS A 101 -0.23 0.70 -4.90
C HIS A 101 0.24 0.18 -3.53
N ASP A 102 -0.49 0.54 -2.48
CA ASP A 102 -0.21 0.07 -1.13
C ASP A 102 -1.48 -0.20 -0.32
N VAL A 103 -1.28 -0.76 0.87
CA VAL A 103 -2.31 -0.86 1.90
C VAL A 103 -1.87 -0.13 3.15
N ALA A 104 -2.71 0.74 3.69
CA ALA A 104 -2.40 1.53 4.88
C ALA A 104 -3.50 1.38 5.94
N LEU A 105 -3.09 1.38 7.21
CA LEU A 105 -4.01 1.39 8.34
C LEU A 105 -4.59 2.79 8.52
N LEU A 106 -5.91 2.91 8.42
CA LEU A 106 -6.61 4.08 8.93
C LEU A 106 -6.69 3.98 10.46
N LEU A 107 -6.02 4.89 11.16
CA LEU A 107 -5.99 4.91 12.62
C LEU A 107 -7.37 5.16 13.23
N ASP A 108 -8.19 6.01 12.60
CA ASP A 108 -9.49 6.40 13.15
C ASP A 108 -10.50 5.24 13.15
N SER A 109 -10.48 4.39 12.12
CA SER A 109 -11.40 3.27 11.95
C SER A 109 -10.77 1.90 12.26
N HIS A 110 -9.46 1.85 12.48
CA HIS A 110 -8.67 0.62 12.57
C HIS A 110 -8.89 -0.35 11.39
N THR A 111 -9.19 0.20 10.21
CA THR A 111 -9.38 -0.58 8.98
C THR A 111 -8.19 -0.39 8.05
N TRP A 112 -7.82 -1.46 7.35
CA TRP A 112 -6.84 -1.37 6.28
C TRP A 112 -7.53 -0.97 4.98
N GLU A 113 -6.95 -0.01 4.28
CA GLU A 113 -7.45 0.46 2.99
C GLU A 113 -6.37 0.37 1.92
N ARG A 114 -6.79 0.01 0.71
CA ARG A 114 -5.95 0.12 -0.48
C ARG A 114 -5.84 1.57 -0.91
N LYS A 115 -4.64 1.98 -1.28
CA LYS A 115 -4.37 3.30 -1.84
C LYS A 115 -3.58 3.14 -3.13
N THR A 116 -4.11 3.73 -4.19
CA THR A 116 -3.39 3.96 -5.44
C THR A 116 -3.07 5.44 -5.52
N ARG A 117 -1.84 5.77 -5.87
CA ARG A 117 -1.37 7.15 -6.00
C ARG A 117 -0.48 7.27 -7.23
N LEU A 118 -0.70 8.32 -8.01
CA LEU A 118 0.14 8.65 -9.15
C LEU A 118 1.47 9.25 -8.67
N ILE A 119 2.57 8.78 -9.24
CA ILE A 119 3.92 9.28 -8.97
C ILE A 119 4.44 9.99 -10.21
N ASP A 120 4.69 11.28 -10.05
CA ASP A 120 5.19 12.16 -11.11
C ASP A 120 6.64 11.84 -11.46
N PHE A 121 7.48 11.66 -10.44
CA PHE A 121 8.89 11.32 -10.59
C PHE A 121 9.49 10.65 -9.36
N ILE A 122 10.43 9.73 -9.59
CA ILE A 122 11.28 9.12 -8.57
C ILE A 122 12.74 9.37 -8.93
N THR A 123 13.46 10.08 -8.07
CA THR A 123 14.93 10.10 -8.04
C THR A 123 15.44 9.26 -6.88
N ASP A 124 16.73 8.93 -6.89
CA ASP A 124 17.34 8.10 -5.84
C ASP A 124 17.19 8.71 -4.43
N ASP A 125 16.96 10.02 -4.34
CA ASP A 125 16.86 10.78 -3.10
C ASP A 125 15.50 11.46 -2.86
N ARG A 126 14.59 11.46 -3.85
CA ARG A 126 13.29 12.17 -3.77
C ARG A 126 12.19 11.44 -4.51
N LEU A 127 11.02 11.47 -3.91
CA LEU A 127 9.76 11.02 -4.51
C LEU A 127 8.74 12.14 -4.38
N VAL A 128 8.09 12.49 -5.50
CA VAL A 128 7.03 13.50 -5.53
C VAL A 128 5.74 12.87 -6.01
N TRP A 129 4.69 13.12 -5.24
CA TRP A 129 3.31 12.76 -5.56
C TRP A 129 2.61 13.97 -6.17
N ASP A 130 1.64 13.72 -7.05
CA ASP A 130 0.78 14.71 -7.73
C ASP A 130 0.11 15.74 -6.77
N THR A 131 -0.02 15.41 -5.48
CA THR A 131 -0.64 16.29 -4.47
C THR A 131 0.32 17.20 -3.70
N GLY A 132 1.61 17.25 -4.06
CA GLY A 132 2.58 18.17 -3.43
C GLY A 132 2.94 17.83 -1.97
N MET A 133 2.48 16.68 -1.46
CA MET A 133 3.01 16.13 -0.22
C MET A 133 4.41 15.60 -0.48
N THR A 134 5.41 16.11 0.23
CA THR A 134 6.67 15.38 0.40
C THR A 134 6.33 14.11 1.18
N ALA A 135 6.45 12.96 0.53
CA ALA A 135 6.19 11.65 1.09
C ALA A 135 6.65 11.55 2.56
N GLU A 136 5.87 10.84 3.37
CA GLU A 136 6.41 9.82 4.29
C GLU A 136 7.86 9.51 3.89
N ARG A 137 8.84 9.79 4.76
CA ARG A 137 10.23 9.99 4.32
C ARG A 137 10.68 8.81 3.45
N TYR A 138 10.76 9.05 2.15
CA TYR A 138 11.18 8.05 1.17
C TYR A 138 12.61 7.60 1.53
N LEU A 139 12.83 6.29 1.52
CA LEU A 139 14.09 5.70 1.93
C LEU A 139 14.83 5.13 0.74
N GLU A 140 14.16 4.26 -0.03
CA GLU A 140 14.76 3.53 -1.14
C GLU A 140 13.70 2.93 -2.06
N ARG A 141 14.16 2.51 -3.24
CA ARG A 141 13.44 1.64 -4.16
C ARG A 141 14.27 0.39 -4.41
N THR A 142 13.60 -0.75 -4.53
CA THR A 142 14.23 -2.01 -4.95
C THR A 142 13.55 -2.52 -6.21
N GLU A 143 14.32 -2.73 -7.27
CA GLU A 143 13.82 -3.35 -8.50
C GLU A 143 13.55 -4.85 -8.25
N ILE A 144 12.31 -5.26 -8.50
CA ILE A 144 11.86 -6.65 -8.31
C ILE A 144 11.90 -7.43 -9.60
N GLY A 145 11.57 -6.80 -10.73
CA GLY A 145 11.56 -7.45 -12.03
C GLY A 145 10.73 -6.65 -13.02
N ASP A 146 10.47 -7.27 -14.15
CA ASP A 146 9.67 -6.68 -15.23
C ASP A 146 8.29 -7.36 -15.28
N VAL A 147 7.26 -6.57 -15.62
CA VAL A 147 5.88 -7.00 -15.81
C VAL A 147 5.54 -6.81 -17.29
N GLU A 148 5.25 -7.90 -17.98
CA GLU A 148 4.84 -7.84 -19.39
C GLU A 148 3.32 -7.65 -19.52
N ASP A 149 2.54 -8.25 -18.61
CA ASP A 149 1.08 -8.17 -18.55
C ASP A 149 0.64 -7.36 -17.32
N VAL A 150 0.50 -6.05 -17.50
CA VAL A 150 0.16 -5.12 -16.42
C VAL A 150 -1.27 -5.35 -15.93
N GLU A 151 -2.22 -5.58 -16.84
CA GLU A 151 -3.62 -5.80 -16.50
C GLU A 151 -3.78 -7.05 -15.62
N GLU A 152 -3.08 -8.14 -15.95
CA GLU A 152 -3.08 -9.35 -15.13
C GLU A 152 -2.42 -9.11 -13.77
N PHE A 153 -1.31 -8.35 -13.72
CA PHE A 153 -0.65 -8.02 -12.46
C PHE A 153 -1.55 -7.15 -11.55
N GLU A 154 -2.27 -6.18 -12.13
CA GLU A 154 -3.27 -5.39 -11.42
C GLU A 154 -4.40 -6.26 -10.89
N ARG A 155 -4.88 -7.22 -11.67
CA ARG A 155 -5.86 -8.21 -11.19
C ARG A 155 -5.33 -9.00 -9.99
N VAL A 156 -4.07 -9.43 -10.01
CA VAL A 156 -3.43 -10.10 -8.86
C VAL A 156 -3.40 -9.20 -7.62
N MET A 157 -3.10 -7.90 -7.78
CA MET A 157 -3.16 -6.92 -6.68
C MET A 157 -4.58 -6.79 -6.13
N GLU A 158 -5.57 -6.74 -7.02
CA GLU A 158 -6.98 -6.61 -6.67
C GLU A 158 -7.55 -7.84 -5.96
N ASP A 159 -7.12 -9.03 -6.37
CA ASP A 159 -7.57 -10.30 -5.79
C ASP A 159 -6.82 -10.63 -4.48
N THR A 160 -5.63 -10.06 -4.27
CA THR A 160 -4.85 -10.33 -3.06
C THR A 160 -5.48 -9.65 -1.83
N PRO A 161 -6.01 -10.44 -0.86
CA PRO A 161 -6.74 -9.87 0.26
C PRO A 161 -5.85 -9.00 1.13
N VAL A 162 -6.42 -7.92 1.64
CA VAL A 162 -5.76 -7.07 2.62
C VAL A 162 -5.64 -7.86 3.93
N PRO A 163 -4.49 -7.84 4.63
CA PRO A 163 -4.31 -8.62 5.85
C PRO A 163 -5.31 -8.22 6.95
N GLU A 164 -5.92 -9.22 7.57
CA GLU A 164 -6.80 -9.04 8.73
C GLU A 164 -6.09 -9.51 10.00
N GLY A 165 -6.18 -8.72 11.09
CA GLY A 165 -5.81 -9.18 12.43
C GLY A 165 -4.31 -9.29 12.76
N VAL A 166 -3.42 -8.69 11.98
CA VAL A 166 -1.98 -8.63 12.26
C VAL A 166 -1.62 -7.24 12.84
N GLY A 167 -0.60 -7.17 13.70
CA GLY A 167 -0.20 -5.96 14.42
C GLY A 167 0.08 -4.77 13.50
N PRO A 168 0.08 -3.53 14.02
CA PRO A 168 0.16 -2.31 13.19
C PRO A 168 1.38 -2.26 12.24
N ASP A 169 2.45 -3.00 12.57
CA ASP A 169 3.79 -2.82 12.04
C ASP A 169 4.14 -3.75 10.85
N GLU A 170 3.30 -4.75 10.53
CA GLU A 170 3.68 -5.86 9.61
C GLU A 170 2.73 -6.09 8.40
N ASN A 171 1.75 -5.22 8.16
CA ASN A 171 0.65 -5.62 7.25
C ASN A 171 0.84 -5.16 5.80
N CYS A 172 1.37 -3.95 5.55
CA CYS A 172 1.65 -3.53 4.17
C CYS A 172 2.72 -4.40 3.52
N GLN A 173 3.77 -4.76 4.27
CA GLN A 173 4.82 -5.66 3.83
C GLN A 173 4.26 -7.06 3.54
N ALA A 174 3.41 -7.61 4.43
CA ALA A 174 2.77 -8.90 4.22
C ALA A 174 1.84 -8.91 2.99
N TRP A 175 1.10 -7.82 2.75
CA TRP A 175 0.29 -7.68 1.54
C TRP A 175 1.16 -7.69 0.29
N VAL A 176 2.22 -6.88 0.24
CA VAL A 176 3.18 -6.87 -0.88
C VAL A 176 3.78 -8.26 -1.09
N TRP A 177 4.20 -8.94 -0.02
CA TRP A 177 4.70 -10.31 -0.08
C TRP A 177 3.71 -11.28 -0.74
N ASN A 178 2.43 -11.19 -0.38
CA ASN A 178 1.40 -12.04 -0.96
C ASN A 178 1.14 -11.71 -2.44
N VAL A 179 1.10 -10.42 -2.81
CA VAL A 179 0.96 -10.02 -4.22
C VAL A 179 2.09 -10.59 -5.06
N ILE A 180 3.35 -10.38 -4.65
CA ILE A 180 4.51 -10.85 -5.41
C ILE A 180 4.53 -12.38 -5.50
N ARG A 181 4.18 -13.09 -4.42
CA ARG A 181 4.08 -14.55 -4.46
C ARG A 181 2.99 -15.02 -5.43
N ASN A 182 1.80 -14.45 -5.34
CA ASN A 182 0.68 -14.82 -6.20
C ASN A 182 1.00 -14.53 -7.67
N ALA A 183 1.62 -13.38 -7.97
CA ALA A 183 2.03 -13.02 -9.32
C ALA A 183 3.10 -13.98 -9.89
N VAL A 184 4.02 -14.48 -9.06
CA VAL A 184 4.97 -15.54 -9.47
C VAL A 184 4.25 -16.87 -9.69
N ASP A 185 3.35 -17.26 -8.78
CA ASP A 185 2.59 -18.51 -8.88
C ASP A 185 1.69 -18.54 -10.13
N GLU A 186 1.16 -17.38 -10.54
CA GLU A 186 0.38 -17.18 -11.76
C GLU A 186 1.25 -16.98 -13.03
N GLY A 187 2.57 -16.82 -12.87
CA GLY A 187 3.51 -16.66 -13.98
C GLY A 187 3.54 -15.28 -14.62
N VAL A 188 3.00 -14.26 -13.93
CA VAL A 188 2.95 -12.86 -14.39
C VAL A 188 4.33 -12.19 -14.27
N ILE A 189 5.13 -12.61 -13.29
CA ILE A 189 6.50 -12.15 -13.06
C ILE A 189 7.45 -13.33 -12.82
N GLY A 190 8.75 -13.14 -13.07
CA GLY A 190 9.77 -14.18 -12.93
C GLY A 190 10.05 -14.59 -11.47
N GLU A 191 10.47 -15.86 -11.26
CA GLU A 191 10.76 -16.41 -9.92
C GLU A 191 11.85 -15.64 -9.15
N GLU A 192 12.76 -14.94 -9.86
CA GLU A 192 13.77 -14.08 -9.28
C GLU A 192 13.19 -12.93 -8.44
N ALA A 193 11.94 -12.55 -8.69
CA ALA A 193 11.21 -11.54 -7.92
C ALA A 193 11.21 -11.88 -6.43
N LEU A 194 10.99 -13.15 -6.07
CA LEU A 194 10.99 -13.60 -4.67
C LEU A 194 12.38 -13.50 -4.04
N ALA A 195 13.46 -13.71 -4.80
CA ALA A 195 14.81 -13.57 -4.29
C ALA A 195 15.16 -12.09 -4.03
N ARG A 196 14.76 -11.20 -4.94
CA ARG A 196 14.94 -9.74 -4.81
C ARG A 196 14.09 -9.18 -3.67
N LEU A 197 12.86 -9.64 -3.50
CA LEU A 197 11.97 -9.21 -2.42
C LEU A 197 12.55 -9.48 -1.02
N ARG A 198 13.28 -10.58 -0.82
CA ARG A 198 13.98 -10.87 0.45
C ARG A 198 15.06 -9.86 0.81
N THR A 199 15.55 -9.09 -0.17
CA THR A 199 16.58 -8.07 0.05
C THR A 199 16.01 -6.70 0.37
N VAL A 200 14.70 -6.53 0.17
CA VAL A 200 14.00 -5.31 0.57
C VAL A 200 14.05 -5.19 2.08
N ARG A 201 14.40 -4.00 2.57
CA ARG A 201 14.54 -3.70 3.99
C ARG A 201 13.27 -4.07 4.75
N SER A 202 13.38 -5.12 5.56
CA SER A 202 12.44 -5.52 6.61
C SER A 202 13.06 -5.14 7.97
N VAL A 203 12.20 -4.75 8.93
CA VAL A 203 12.63 -4.43 10.32
C VAL A 203 13.05 -5.69 11.04
#